data_AF-A0AA34TTC3-F1
#
_entry.id   AF-A0AA34TTC3-F1
#
_cell.length_a   1.000
_cell.length_b   1.000
_cell.length_c   1.000
_cell.angle_alpha   90.00
_cell.angle_beta   90.00
_cell.angle_gamma   90.00
#
_symmetry.space_group_name_H-M   'P 1'
#
loop_
_entity.id
_entity.type
_entity.pdbx_description
1 polymer ?
#
loop_
_entity_poly.entity_id
_entity_poly.type
_entity_poly.pdbx_seq_one_letter_code
_entity_poly.pdbx_strand_id
1 'polypeptide(L)'
;MTKLGLVSVACTTLLGGGAYFYFQTSTLPEAFPTLTVATGTIEKQAVAVGYIVPAHSVSIKSQIDGIVGEIYAGVGEYVTQGQPLIKVRPNPTPKALTDASTELMRSEANIESAKQQLANLQSLVEQEIIPKNYDEYVTARSNVKSAQADVMQKRQNLELIQSGESTIGNSRLTSTIYAPIDGTVLNRKVEVGEPIISTESSQAATEMMSLADMNSLIFKGSVSEHDAAQLTPGMPVTLTVAPYPSIEIEGVLTKIAIQSESLNSTADSSSGKSFDNGFEVEVGELKIPQDVRLRSGFSSSAQIILVKSENVLTLPERALQFEGDSPNVLIPDSSEQGFHKQAVKLGLSDGINVEVIEGVELDEAVIDNSMMGASHG
;
A
#
# COMPACT_ATOMS: atom_id res chain seq x y z
N MET A 1 -59.45 61.06 63.14
CA MET A 1 -59.21 59.64 62.80
C MET A 1 -58.11 59.52 61.74
N THR A 2 -56.90 60.04 62.00
CA THR A 2 -55.86 60.17 60.94
C THR A 2 -54.46 59.69 61.35
N LYS A 3 -54.25 59.25 62.61
CA LYS A 3 -52.94 58.74 63.07
C LYS A 3 -52.80 57.22 63.03
N LEU A 4 -53.89 56.45 63.00
CA LEU A 4 -53.84 54.98 62.98
C LEU A 4 -53.52 54.40 61.58
N GLY A 5 -53.93 55.07 60.51
CA GLY A 5 -53.70 54.60 59.13
C GLY A 5 -52.24 54.71 58.67
N LEU A 6 -51.45 55.59 59.27
CA LEU A 6 -50.06 55.83 58.86
C LEU A 6 -49.12 54.72 59.39
N VAL A 7 -49.45 54.12 60.54
CA VAL A 7 -48.66 53.02 61.12
C VAL A 7 -48.90 51.70 60.39
N SER A 8 -50.10 51.42 59.89
CA SER A 8 -50.35 50.19 59.13
C SER A 8 -49.67 50.21 57.75
N VAL A 9 -49.63 51.36 57.09
CA VAL A 9 -48.94 51.54 55.81
C VAL A 9 -47.42 51.40 55.95
N ALA A 10 -46.83 51.88 57.06
CA ALA A 10 -45.40 51.71 57.32
C ALA A 10 -45.03 50.24 57.63
N CYS A 11 -45.94 49.48 58.25
CA CYS A 11 -45.69 48.07 58.55
C CYS A 11 -45.82 47.18 57.31
N THR A 12 -46.76 47.47 56.41
CA THR A 12 -46.92 46.72 55.15
C THR A 12 -45.78 47.00 54.17
N THR A 13 -45.21 48.20 54.15
CA THR A 13 -44.02 48.49 53.33
C THR A 13 -42.75 47.86 53.87
N LEU A 14 -42.59 47.77 55.20
CA LEU A 14 -41.44 47.07 55.82
C LEU A 14 -41.53 45.54 55.66
N LEU A 15 -42.70 44.95 55.87
CA LEU A 15 -42.91 43.52 55.64
C LEU A 15 -42.85 43.15 54.15
N GLY A 16 -43.42 44.00 53.28
CA GLY A 16 -43.33 43.84 51.83
C GLY A 16 -41.90 44.00 51.30
N GLY A 17 -41.16 44.99 51.81
CA GLY A 17 -39.76 45.22 51.46
C GLY A 17 -38.83 44.12 51.97
N GLY A 18 -39.04 43.62 53.19
CA GLY A 18 -38.29 42.50 53.75
C GLY A 18 -38.55 41.18 53.02
N ALA A 19 -39.81 40.91 52.65
CA ALA A 19 -40.16 39.75 51.83
C ALA A 19 -39.61 39.85 50.40
N TYR A 20 -39.65 41.05 49.79
CA TYR A 20 -39.09 41.28 48.46
C TYR A 20 -37.57 41.10 48.45
N PHE A 21 -36.86 41.61 49.45
CA PHE A 21 -35.41 41.45 49.56
C PHE A 21 -34.98 40.01 49.86
N TYR A 22 -35.77 39.27 50.67
CA TYR A 22 -35.54 37.86 50.97
C TYR A 22 -35.80 36.94 49.76
N PHE A 23 -36.84 37.22 48.98
CA PHE A 23 -37.09 36.51 47.72
C PHE A 23 -36.08 36.88 46.62
N GLN A 24 -35.49 38.08 46.65
CA GLN A 24 -34.47 38.51 45.70
C GLN A 24 -33.06 37.98 46.04
N THR A 25 -32.82 37.55 47.28
CA THR A 25 -31.55 36.90 47.71
C THR A 25 -31.57 35.38 47.60
N SER A 26 -32.71 34.78 47.24
CA SER A 26 -32.81 33.34 46.96
C SER A 26 -32.72 33.08 45.46
N THR A 27 -31.67 33.58 44.80
CA THR A 27 -31.29 33.06 43.48
C THR A 27 -30.76 31.66 43.71
N LEU A 28 -31.57 30.64 43.38
CA LEU A 28 -31.09 29.26 43.29
C LEU A 28 -29.80 29.25 42.46
N PRO A 29 -28.71 28.60 42.92
CA PRO A 29 -27.50 28.48 42.13
C PRO A 29 -27.88 27.97 40.74
N GLU A 30 -27.46 28.69 39.71
CA GLU A 30 -27.69 28.31 38.32
C GLU A 30 -27.14 26.88 38.16
N ALA A 31 -28.03 25.92 37.87
CA ALA A 31 -27.65 24.52 37.85
C ALA A 31 -26.64 24.32 36.71
N PHE A 32 -25.38 24.10 37.07
CA PHE A 32 -24.35 23.84 36.09
C PHE A 32 -24.67 22.55 35.33
N PRO A 33 -24.49 22.52 34.00
CA PRO A 33 -24.57 21.27 33.26
C PRO A 33 -23.51 20.31 33.83
N THR A 34 -23.92 19.08 34.11
CA THR A 34 -23.06 18.04 34.67
C THR A 34 -22.94 16.86 33.71
N LEU A 35 -21.80 16.18 33.80
CA LEU A 35 -21.45 14.96 33.11
C LEU A 35 -21.28 13.89 34.18
N THR A 36 -21.77 12.69 33.91
CA THR A 36 -21.58 11.56 34.83
C THR A 36 -20.31 10.82 34.47
N VAL A 37 -19.52 10.45 35.48
CA VAL A 37 -18.39 9.54 35.32
C VAL A 37 -18.94 8.16 34.94
N ALA A 38 -18.47 7.63 33.82
CA ALA A 38 -18.92 6.33 33.32
C ALA A 38 -17.73 5.36 33.22
N THR A 39 -18.02 4.07 33.23
CA THR A 39 -17.03 3.08 32.80
C THR A 39 -16.99 3.00 31.28
N GLY A 40 -15.80 3.06 30.71
CA GLY A 40 -15.58 2.99 29.27
C GLY A 40 -14.32 2.24 28.90
N THR A 41 -14.04 2.24 27.61
CA THR A 41 -12.77 1.78 27.05
C THR A 41 -12.07 2.98 26.46
N ILE A 42 -10.80 3.17 26.77
CA ILE A 42 -9.95 4.22 26.20
C ILE A 42 -8.84 3.56 25.42
N GLU A 43 -8.64 4.04 24.20
CA GLU A 43 -7.63 3.53 23.28
C GLU A 43 -6.77 4.68 22.78
N LYS A 44 -5.45 4.55 22.96
CA LYS A 44 -4.51 5.41 22.26
C LYS A 44 -4.19 4.77 20.92
N GLN A 45 -4.45 5.49 19.83
CA GLN A 45 -4.29 4.97 18.49
C GLN A 45 -3.32 5.84 17.67
N ALA A 46 -2.54 5.19 16.82
CA ALA A 46 -1.79 5.85 15.75
C ALA A 46 -2.58 5.73 14.44
N VAL A 47 -2.64 6.80 13.65
CA VAL A 47 -3.34 6.78 12.36
C VAL A 47 -2.33 6.70 11.23
N ALA A 48 -2.45 5.67 10.40
CA ALA A 48 -1.71 5.54 9.16
C ALA A 48 -2.64 5.74 7.96
N VAL A 49 -2.18 6.50 6.97
CA VAL A 49 -2.92 6.77 5.73
C VAL A 49 -2.22 6.08 4.57
N GLY A 50 -2.98 5.40 3.72
CA GLY A 50 -2.39 4.62 2.64
C GLY A 50 -3.40 3.99 1.70
N TYR A 51 -3.00 2.86 1.13
CA TYR A 51 -3.76 2.15 0.09
C TYR A 51 -3.67 0.64 0.30
N ILE A 52 -4.70 -0.07 -0.13
CA ILE A 52 -4.68 -1.54 -0.20
C ILE A 52 -3.93 -1.96 -1.47
N VAL A 53 -2.95 -2.83 -1.31
CA VAL A 53 -2.15 -3.39 -2.40
C VAL A 53 -2.03 -4.91 -2.25
N PRO A 54 -1.68 -5.63 -3.32
CA PRO A 54 -1.43 -7.06 -3.22
C PRO A 54 -0.12 -7.31 -2.49
N ALA A 55 -0.08 -8.36 -1.67
CA ALA A 55 1.15 -8.75 -0.96
C ALA A 55 2.28 -9.11 -1.94
N HIS A 56 1.92 -9.75 -3.05
CA HIS A 56 2.84 -10.19 -4.09
C HIS A 56 2.35 -9.75 -5.46
N SER A 57 3.14 -8.91 -6.12
CA SER A 57 2.91 -8.49 -7.50
C SER A 57 4.19 -8.63 -8.33
N VAL A 58 4.02 -9.00 -9.59
CA VAL A 58 5.12 -9.15 -10.55
C VAL A 58 4.83 -8.29 -11.78
N SER A 59 5.80 -7.46 -12.14
CA SER A 59 5.79 -6.70 -13.39
C SER A 59 6.41 -7.54 -14.51
N ILE A 60 5.62 -7.79 -15.55
CA ILE A 60 6.04 -8.54 -16.74
C ILE A 60 6.70 -7.57 -17.71
N LYS A 61 8.00 -7.78 -17.92
CA LYS A 61 8.82 -7.00 -18.85
C LYS A 61 9.14 -7.80 -20.09
N SER A 62 9.42 -7.11 -21.20
CA SER A 62 9.77 -7.80 -22.44
C SER A 62 11.11 -8.54 -22.32
N GLN A 63 11.14 -9.77 -22.79
CA GLN A 63 12.37 -10.56 -22.91
C GLN A 63 13.01 -10.44 -24.30
N ILE A 64 12.26 -9.94 -25.30
CA ILE A 64 12.72 -9.81 -26.68
C ILE A 64 12.35 -8.45 -27.27
N ASP A 65 13.22 -7.91 -28.13
CA ASP A 65 12.93 -6.66 -28.84
C ASP A 65 11.93 -6.94 -29.97
N GLY A 66 10.96 -6.04 -30.15
CA GLY A 66 9.98 -6.23 -31.20
C GLY A 66 8.78 -5.30 -31.11
N ILE A 67 7.68 -5.78 -31.67
CA ILE A 67 6.38 -5.12 -31.70
C ILE A 67 5.37 -6.04 -31.03
N VAL A 68 4.49 -5.50 -30.20
CA VAL A 68 3.39 -6.25 -29.59
C VAL A 68 2.48 -6.79 -30.70
N GLY A 69 2.33 -8.12 -30.77
CA GLY A 69 1.52 -8.80 -31.76
C GLY A 69 0.10 -9.06 -31.26
N GLU A 70 -0.07 -10.10 -30.45
CA GLU A 70 -1.37 -10.49 -29.90
C GLU A 70 -1.34 -10.41 -28.37
N ILE A 71 -2.45 -10.02 -27.77
CA ILE A 71 -2.62 -10.01 -26.30
C ILE A 71 -3.68 -11.03 -25.96
N TYR A 72 -3.32 -12.03 -25.17
CA TYR A 72 -4.18 -13.15 -24.80
C TYR A 72 -4.94 -12.90 -23.49
N ALA A 73 -4.35 -12.15 -22.56
CA ALA A 73 -4.94 -11.89 -21.24
C ALA A 73 -5.40 -10.43 -21.08
N GLY A 74 -6.63 -10.25 -20.62
CA GLY A 74 -7.23 -8.94 -20.35
C GLY A 74 -7.00 -8.45 -18.92
N VAL A 75 -7.12 -7.13 -18.71
CA VAL A 75 -7.11 -6.55 -17.36
C VAL A 75 -8.31 -7.06 -16.55
N GLY A 76 -8.05 -7.53 -15.32
CA GLY A 76 -9.04 -8.14 -14.44
C GLY A 76 -9.27 -9.64 -14.68
N GLU A 77 -8.61 -10.24 -15.67
CA GLU A 77 -8.66 -11.68 -15.91
C GLU A 77 -7.71 -12.42 -14.95
N TYR A 78 -8.16 -13.58 -14.44
CA TYR A 78 -7.31 -14.49 -13.70
C TYR A 78 -6.58 -15.42 -14.67
N VAL A 79 -5.26 -15.51 -14.51
CA VAL A 79 -4.39 -16.34 -15.33
C VAL A 79 -3.62 -17.32 -14.46
N THR A 80 -3.34 -18.48 -15.02
CA THR A 80 -2.53 -19.52 -14.38
C THR A 80 -1.07 -19.43 -14.80
N GLN A 81 -0.15 -19.88 -13.96
CA GLN A 81 1.26 -19.97 -14.27
C GLN A 81 1.46 -20.79 -15.55
N GLY A 82 2.24 -20.24 -16.50
CA GLY A 82 2.46 -20.85 -17.81
C GLY A 82 1.35 -20.58 -18.83
N GLN A 83 0.31 -19.81 -18.51
CA GLN A 83 -0.66 -19.32 -19.48
C GLN A 83 -0.03 -18.24 -20.38
N PRO A 84 -0.27 -18.28 -21.72
CA PRO A 84 0.24 -17.24 -22.62
C PRO A 84 -0.42 -15.89 -22.33
N LEU A 85 0.38 -14.83 -22.29
CA LEU A 85 -0.06 -13.47 -21.96
C LEU A 85 -0.03 -12.55 -23.18
N ILE A 86 1.14 -12.46 -23.82
CA ILE A 86 1.37 -11.59 -24.98
C ILE A 86 2.28 -12.33 -25.96
N LYS A 87 1.94 -12.27 -27.24
CA LYS A 87 2.82 -12.64 -28.34
C LYS A 87 3.47 -11.39 -28.93
N VAL A 88 4.80 -11.38 -28.93
CA VAL A 88 5.61 -10.34 -29.53
C VAL A 88 6.02 -10.79 -30.93
N ARG A 89 6.22 -9.84 -31.83
CA ARG A 89 6.79 -10.09 -33.14
C ARG A 89 8.13 -9.38 -33.23
N PRO A 90 9.23 -10.06 -33.54
CA PRO A 90 10.50 -9.38 -33.74
C PRO A 90 10.41 -8.36 -34.84
N ASN A 91 11.16 -7.29 -34.66
CA ASN A 91 11.33 -6.26 -35.66
C ASN A 91 12.83 -6.08 -35.93
N PRO A 92 13.49 -7.07 -36.56
CA PRO A 92 14.92 -7.02 -36.80
C PRO A 92 15.27 -5.87 -37.74
N THR A 93 16.41 -5.24 -37.49
CA THR A 93 16.90 -4.19 -38.40
C THR A 93 17.28 -4.79 -39.75
N PRO A 94 17.14 -4.05 -40.87
CA PRO A 94 17.58 -4.51 -42.18
C PRO A 94 19.05 -4.95 -42.21
N LYS A 95 19.90 -4.29 -41.41
CA LYS A 95 21.31 -4.66 -41.24
C LYS A 95 21.46 -6.04 -40.60
N ALA A 96 20.78 -6.31 -39.49
CA ALA A 96 20.86 -7.61 -38.81
C ALA A 96 20.42 -8.76 -39.73
N LEU A 97 19.34 -8.57 -40.48
CA LEU A 97 18.87 -9.54 -41.48
C LEU A 97 19.89 -9.76 -42.60
N THR A 98 20.47 -8.68 -43.11
CA THR A 98 21.46 -8.75 -44.21
C THR A 98 22.73 -9.46 -43.76
N ASP A 99 23.21 -9.16 -42.55
CA ASP A 99 24.42 -9.77 -41.97
C ASP A 99 24.21 -11.29 -41.77
N ALA A 100 23.07 -11.70 -41.20
CA ALA A 100 22.74 -13.10 -40.99
C ALA A 100 22.55 -13.89 -42.31
N SER A 101 21.90 -13.27 -43.31
CA SER A 101 21.70 -13.85 -44.64
C SER A 101 23.03 -14.06 -45.37
N THR A 102 23.90 -13.05 -45.30
CA THR A 102 25.24 -13.12 -45.91
C THR A 102 26.08 -14.22 -45.28
N GLU A 103 26.00 -14.38 -43.96
CA GLU A 103 26.75 -15.40 -43.24
C GLU A 103 26.25 -16.83 -43.57
N LEU A 104 24.93 -17.02 -43.70
CA LEU A 104 24.36 -18.29 -44.18
C LEU A 104 24.85 -18.60 -45.61
N MET A 105 24.80 -17.62 -46.52
CA MET A 105 25.24 -17.78 -47.90
C MET A 105 26.72 -18.19 -48.00
N ARG A 106 27.59 -17.60 -47.16
CA ARG A 106 29.01 -18.00 -47.08
C ARG A 106 29.19 -19.42 -46.58
N SER A 107 28.44 -19.81 -45.54
CA SER A 107 28.48 -21.17 -45.00
C SER A 107 27.98 -22.21 -46.01
N GLU A 108 26.93 -21.88 -46.77
CA GLU A 108 26.39 -22.70 -47.85
C GLU A 108 27.40 -22.87 -49.01
N ALA A 109 28.13 -21.82 -49.37
CA ALA A 109 29.22 -21.93 -50.34
C ALA A 109 30.38 -22.83 -49.82
N ASN A 110 30.71 -22.72 -48.54
CA ASN A 110 31.77 -23.51 -47.92
C ASN A 110 31.44 -25.01 -47.86
N ILE A 111 30.21 -25.39 -47.47
CA ILE A 111 29.79 -26.80 -47.47
C ILE A 111 29.79 -27.38 -48.89
N GLU A 112 29.41 -26.59 -49.90
CA GLU A 112 29.38 -27.05 -51.30
C GLU A 112 30.80 -27.35 -51.80
N SER A 113 31.74 -26.44 -51.53
CA SER A 113 33.17 -26.66 -51.81
C SER A 113 33.70 -27.92 -51.11
N ALA A 114 33.40 -28.10 -49.82
CA ALA A 114 33.81 -29.27 -49.05
C ALA A 114 33.21 -30.58 -49.59
N LYS A 115 31.94 -30.57 -50.01
CA LYS A 115 31.28 -31.72 -50.64
C LYS A 115 31.91 -32.07 -51.97
N GLN A 116 32.22 -31.08 -52.82
CA GLN A 116 32.88 -31.32 -54.09
C GLN A 116 34.27 -31.95 -53.89
N GLN A 117 35.04 -31.46 -52.92
CA GLN A 117 36.34 -32.03 -52.59
C GLN A 117 36.21 -33.48 -52.09
N LEU A 118 35.23 -33.77 -51.22
CA LEU A 118 34.95 -35.12 -50.78
C LEU A 118 34.53 -36.03 -51.93
N ALA A 119 33.66 -35.57 -52.84
CA ALA A 119 33.21 -36.34 -54.00
C ALA A 119 34.37 -36.70 -54.94
N ASN A 120 35.28 -35.76 -55.18
CA ASN A 120 36.48 -36.00 -55.98
C ASN A 120 37.36 -37.09 -55.35
N LEU A 121 37.64 -36.99 -54.03
CA LEU A 121 38.45 -37.99 -53.32
C LEU A 121 37.73 -39.34 -53.21
N GLN A 122 36.40 -39.34 -53.05
CA GLN A 122 35.60 -40.57 -53.02
C GLN A 122 35.68 -41.33 -54.35
N SER A 123 35.65 -40.63 -55.49
CA SER A 123 35.84 -41.26 -56.81
C SER A 123 37.21 -41.95 -56.94
N LEU A 124 38.27 -41.34 -56.41
CA LEU A 124 39.62 -41.95 -56.39
C LEU A 124 39.69 -43.18 -55.48
N VAL A 125 38.97 -43.17 -54.36
CA VAL A 125 38.83 -44.35 -53.48
C VAL A 125 38.08 -45.48 -54.17
N GLU A 126 36.98 -45.17 -54.88
CA GLU A 126 36.17 -46.14 -55.62
C GLU A 126 36.93 -46.77 -56.80
N GLN A 127 37.85 -46.02 -57.41
CA GLN A 127 38.78 -46.50 -58.44
C GLN A 127 40.01 -47.23 -57.87
N GLU A 128 40.08 -47.43 -56.55
CA GLU A 128 41.21 -48.06 -55.84
C GLU A 128 42.56 -47.33 -56.01
N ILE A 129 42.56 -46.05 -56.39
CA ILE A 129 43.77 -45.23 -56.57
C ILE A 129 44.35 -44.81 -55.22
N ILE A 130 43.48 -44.51 -54.25
CA ILE A 130 43.86 -44.18 -52.87
C ILE A 130 43.09 -45.05 -51.87
N PRO A 131 43.69 -45.44 -50.74
CA PRO A 131 43.01 -46.26 -49.76
C PRO A 131 42.00 -45.44 -48.93
N LYS A 132 40.98 -46.10 -48.35
CA LYS A 132 39.93 -45.44 -47.54
C LYS A 132 40.42 -44.73 -46.28
N ASN A 133 41.60 -45.10 -45.78
CA ASN A 133 42.25 -44.48 -44.63
C ASN A 133 43.26 -43.39 -45.05
N TYR A 134 43.24 -42.94 -46.30
CA TYR A 134 44.05 -41.82 -46.74
C TYR A 134 43.65 -40.56 -45.97
N ASP A 135 44.63 -39.88 -45.37
CA ASP A 135 44.39 -38.79 -44.42
C ASP A 135 43.55 -37.64 -45.01
N GLU A 136 43.75 -37.29 -46.28
CA GLU A 136 42.96 -36.25 -46.95
C GLU A 136 41.49 -36.66 -47.13
N TYR A 137 41.20 -37.94 -47.39
CA TYR A 137 39.83 -38.43 -47.52
C TYR A 137 39.09 -38.40 -46.17
N VAL A 138 39.76 -38.84 -45.10
CA VAL A 138 39.22 -38.77 -43.74
C VAL A 138 38.98 -37.30 -43.33
N THR A 139 39.93 -36.42 -43.63
CA THR A 139 39.84 -34.99 -43.36
C THR A 139 38.71 -34.33 -44.14
N ALA A 140 38.58 -34.62 -45.44
CA ALA A 140 37.49 -34.10 -46.27
C ALA A 140 36.11 -34.52 -45.74
N ARG A 141 35.97 -35.78 -45.28
CA ARG A 141 34.73 -36.26 -44.66
C ARG A 141 34.43 -35.52 -43.36
N SER A 142 35.44 -35.28 -42.54
CA SER A 142 35.30 -34.47 -41.32
C SER A 142 34.92 -33.03 -41.64
N ASN A 143 35.53 -32.42 -42.66
CA ASN A 143 35.26 -31.05 -43.09
C ASN A 143 33.83 -30.86 -43.57
N VAL A 144 33.29 -31.81 -44.35
CA VAL A 144 31.87 -31.79 -44.74
C VAL A 144 30.97 -31.83 -43.51
N LYS A 145 31.29 -32.68 -42.53
CA LYS A 145 30.50 -32.78 -41.30
C LYS A 145 30.54 -31.48 -40.49
N SER A 146 31.72 -30.86 -40.36
CA SER A 146 31.87 -29.56 -39.68
C SER A 146 31.14 -28.44 -40.42
N ALA A 147 31.31 -28.33 -41.74
CA ALA A 147 30.62 -27.33 -42.55
C ALA A 147 29.10 -27.52 -42.54
N GLN A 148 28.61 -28.75 -42.44
CA GLN A 148 27.18 -29.05 -42.26
C GLN A 148 26.66 -28.55 -40.91
N ALA A 149 27.42 -28.71 -39.84
CA ALA A 149 27.07 -28.15 -38.53
C ALA A 149 27.05 -26.61 -38.56
N ASP A 150 28.01 -25.99 -39.23
CA ASP A 150 28.06 -24.53 -39.39
C ASP A 150 26.84 -24.01 -40.15
N VAL A 151 26.46 -24.62 -41.29
CA VAL A 151 25.26 -24.21 -42.04
C VAL A 151 24.01 -24.33 -41.18
N MET A 152 23.89 -25.41 -40.40
CA MET A 152 22.76 -25.59 -39.49
C MET A 152 22.71 -24.46 -38.45
N GLN A 153 23.84 -24.11 -37.84
CA GLN A 153 23.93 -23.02 -36.87
C GLN A 153 23.56 -21.67 -37.49
N LYS A 154 24.10 -21.33 -38.68
CA LYS A 154 23.81 -20.04 -39.34
C LYS A 154 22.36 -19.94 -39.77
N ARG A 155 21.77 -21.06 -40.22
CA ARG A 155 20.34 -21.13 -40.58
C ARG A 155 19.45 -20.90 -39.36
N GLN A 156 19.75 -21.53 -38.23
CA GLN A 156 19.03 -21.33 -36.97
C GLN A 156 19.12 -19.89 -36.44
N ASN A 157 20.28 -19.23 -36.63
CA ASN A 157 20.46 -17.84 -36.26
C ASN A 157 19.66 -16.88 -37.16
N LEU A 158 19.62 -17.12 -38.47
CA LEU A 158 18.78 -16.36 -39.39
C LEU A 158 17.30 -16.51 -39.04
N GLU A 159 16.86 -17.75 -38.76
CA GLU A 159 15.49 -18.02 -38.33
C GLU A 159 15.16 -17.27 -37.03
N LEU A 160 16.05 -17.31 -36.02
CA LEU A 160 15.90 -16.56 -34.78
C LEU A 160 15.70 -15.06 -35.02
N ILE A 161 16.51 -14.46 -35.90
CA ILE A 161 16.42 -13.02 -36.20
C ILE A 161 15.12 -12.70 -36.96
N GLN A 162 14.66 -13.59 -37.85
CA GLN A 162 13.46 -13.38 -38.67
C GLN A 162 12.16 -13.61 -37.91
N SER A 163 12.04 -14.74 -37.21
CA SER A 163 10.81 -15.18 -36.55
C SER A 163 10.81 -14.84 -35.06
N GLY A 164 11.98 -14.67 -34.44
CA GLY A 164 12.12 -14.53 -32.99
C GLY A 164 11.94 -15.85 -32.27
N GLU A 165 11.72 -16.90 -33.05
CA GLU A 165 11.57 -18.26 -32.60
C GLU A 165 12.69 -19.09 -33.16
N SER A 166 13.53 -19.65 -32.29
CA SER A 166 14.52 -20.64 -32.71
C SER A 166 14.54 -21.77 -31.70
N THR A 167 14.62 -22.99 -32.23
CA THR A 167 14.73 -24.21 -31.43
C THR A 167 16.21 -24.48 -31.21
N ILE A 168 16.74 -24.00 -30.09
CA ILE A 168 18.08 -24.38 -29.63
C ILE A 168 17.91 -25.52 -28.63
N GLY A 169 18.06 -26.76 -29.11
CA GLY A 169 17.84 -27.95 -28.28
C GLY A 169 16.38 -28.08 -27.82
N ASN A 170 16.16 -28.18 -26.50
CA ASN A 170 14.83 -28.26 -25.87
C ASN A 170 14.24 -26.88 -25.49
N SER A 171 14.98 -25.78 -25.69
CA SER A 171 14.53 -24.45 -25.33
C SER A 171 14.01 -23.74 -26.59
N ARG A 172 12.69 -23.62 -26.69
CA ARG A 172 12.05 -22.78 -27.70
C ARG A 172 12.15 -21.35 -27.18
N LEU A 173 13.04 -20.54 -27.76
CA LEU A 173 12.87 -19.09 -27.64
C LEU A 173 11.55 -18.81 -28.32
N THR A 174 10.53 -18.54 -27.54
CA THR A 174 9.18 -18.30 -28.02
C THR A 174 8.93 -16.82 -27.87
N SER A 175 8.37 -16.23 -28.91
CA SER A 175 7.98 -14.83 -28.90
C SER A 175 6.75 -14.58 -28.01
N THR A 176 6.21 -15.64 -27.41
CA THR A 176 5.10 -15.57 -26.45
C THR A 176 5.64 -15.49 -25.03
N ILE A 177 5.23 -14.47 -24.30
CA ILE A 177 5.49 -14.29 -22.88
C ILE A 177 4.38 -15.00 -22.10
N TYR A 178 4.77 -15.76 -21.08
CA TYR A 178 3.88 -16.55 -20.23
C TYR A 178 3.82 -15.98 -18.81
N ALA A 179 2.73 -16.28 -18.11
CA ALA A 179 2.56 -15.90 -16.72
C ALA A 179 3.58 -16.62 -15.81
N PRO A 180 4.39 -15.88 -15.02
CA PRO A 180 5.37 -16.49 -14.12
C PRO A 180 4.75 -17.01 -12.83
N ILE A 181 3.55 -16.53 -12.48
CA ILE A 181 2.78 -16.87 -11.28
C ILE A 181 1.29 -16.98 -11.63
N ASP A 182 0.54 -17.69 -10.80
CA ASP A 182 -0.91 -17.59 -10.78
C ASP A 182 -1.34 -16.22 -10.24
N GLY A 183 -2.36 -15.60 -10.84
CA GLY A 183 -2.87 -14.33 -10.35
C GLY A 183 -3.78 -13.60 -11.32
N THR A 184 -4.19 -12.39 -10.94
CA THR A 184 -5.03 -11.52 -11.76
C THR A 184 -4.19 -10.45 -12.44
N VAL A 185 -4.48 -10.16 -13.71
CA VAL A 185 -3.85 -9.06 -14.45
C VAL A 185 -4.35 -7.71 -13.91
N LEU A 186 -3.47 -6.97 -13.24
CA LEU A 186 -3.81 -5.69 -12.59
C LEU A 186 -3.94 -4.54 -13.59
N ASN A 187 -2.98 -4.48 -14.50
CA ASN A 187 -2.94 -3.46 -15.53
C ASN A 187 -2.18 -3.97 -16.75
N ARG A 188 -2.42 -3.28 -17.86
CA ARG A 188 -1.70 -3.45 -19.10
C ARG A 188 -1.14 -2.08 -19.49
N LYS A 189 0.15 -2.04 -19.81
CA LYS A 189 0.89 -0.81 -20.14
C LYS A 189 1.29 -0.73 -21.61
N VAL A 190 0.95 -1.73 -22.42
CA VAL A 190 1.25 -1.77 -23.86
C VAL A 190 0.02 -2.14 -24.67
N GLU A 191 -0.01 -1.69 -25.92
CA GLU A 191 -1.06 -2.01 -26.88
C GLU A 191 -0.52 -2.76 -28.11
N VAL A 192 -1.40 -3.46 -28.83
CA VAL A 192 -1.05 -4.14 -30.08
C VAL A 192 -0.48 -3.13 -31.08
N GLY A 193 0.70 -3.44 -31.64
CA GLY A 193 1.42 -2.57 -32.58
C GLY A 193 2.47 -1.67 -31.93
N GLU A 194 2.55 -1.61 -30.60
CA GLU A 194 3.56 -0.81 -29.90
C GLU A 194 4.96 -1.46 -29.96
N PRO A 195 6.03 -0.69 -30.22
CA PRO A 195 7.39 -1.20 -30.14
C PRO A 195 7.83 -1.36 -28.68
N ILE A 196 8.51 -2.47 -28.38
CA ILE A 196 8.98 -2.81 -27.03
C ILE A 196 10.46 -3.18 -27.01
N ILE A 197 11.08 -2.94 -25.86
CA ILE A 197 12.51 -3.15 -25.63
C ILE A 197 12.70 -4.21 -24.55
N SER A 198 13.64 -5.12 -24.80
CA SER A 198 13.99 -6.26 -23.96
C SER A 198 14.87 -5.90 -22.76
N THR A 199 14.88 -6.81 -21.77
CA THR A 199 15.77 -6.79 -20.61
C THR A 199 17.25 -7.01 -20.92
N GLU A 200 17.61 -7.51 -22.11
CA GLU A 200 19.01 -7.71 -22.49
C GLU A 200 19.64 -6.45 -23.11
N SER A 201 18.83 -5.48 -23.51
CA SER A 201 19.33 -4.22 -24.03
C SER A 201 20.00 -3.38 -22.94
N SER A 202 20.93 -2.50 -23.31
CA SER A 202 21.48 -1.50 -22.37
C SER A 202 20.46 -0.44 -21.91
N GLN A 203 19.21 -0.54 -22.38
CA GLN A 203 18.12 0.38 -22.05
C GLN A 203 17.15 -0.26 -21.05
N ALA A 204 16.33 0.56 -20.41
CA ALA A 204 15.30 0.05 -19.52
C ALA A 204 14.25 -0.75 -20.31
N ALA A 205 14.05 -2.02 -19.92
CA ALA A 205 13.06 -2.88 -20.55
C ALA A 205 11.64 -2.34 -20.40
N THR A 206 10.84 -2.51 -21.44
CA THR A 206 9.43 -2.09 -21.42
C THR A 206 8.62 -3.02 -20.53
N GLU A 207 7.93 -2.44 -19.54
CA GLU A 207 6.94 -3.14 -18.73
C GLU A 207 5.63 -3.24 -19.51
N MET A 208 5.12 -4.46 -19.71
CA MET A 208 3.97 -4.73 -20.54
C MET A 208 2.68 -4.90 -19.73
N MET A 209 2.77 -5.58 -18.59
CA MET A 209 1.64 -5.82 -17.69
C MET A 209 2.10 -6.13 -16.27
N SER A 210 1.17 -6.07 -15.33
CA SER A 210 1.41 -6.50 -13.94
C SER A 210 0.42 -7.59 -13.54
N LEU A 211 0.92 -8.63 -12.88
CA LEU A 211 0.11 -9.70 -12.29
C LEU A 211 0.27 -9.66 -10.78
N ALA A 212 -0.80 -9.97 -10.06
CA ALA A 212 -0.72 -10.19 -8.61
C ALA A 212 -1.80 -11.12 -8.11
N ASP A 213 -1.56 -11.71 -6.94
CA ASP A 213 -2.58 -12.48 -6.23
C ASP A 213 -3.52 -11.54 -5.47
N MET A 214 -4.80 -11.54 -5.84
CA MET A 214 -5.84 -10.71 -5.19
C MET A 214 -6.41 -11.36 -3.92
N ASN A 215 -6.05 -12.60 -3.60
CA ASN A 215 -6.48 -13.25 -2.36
C ASN A 215 -5.63 -12.82 -1.16
N SER A 216 -4.40 -12.38 -1.40
CA SER A 216 -3.49 -11.88 -0.37
C SER A 216 -3.30 -10.38 -0.52
N LEU A 217 -4.17 -9.61 0.13
CA LEU A 217 -4.10 -8.16 0.18
C LEU A 217 -3.45 -7.70 1.47
N ILE A 218 -2.65 -6.64 1.38
CA ILE A 218 -2.07 -5.93 2.51
C ILE A 218 -2.43 -4.46 2.39
N PHE A 219 -2.49 -3.78 3.53
CA PHE A 219 -2.49 -2.33 3.53
C PHE A 219 -1.06 -1.84 3.60
N LYS A 220 -0.77 -0.85 2.77
CA LYS A 220 0.50 -0.16 2.73
C LYS A 220 0.24 1.32 2.90
N GLY A 221 0.77 1.89 3.98
CA GLY A 221 0.54 3.28 4.33
C GLY A 221 1.70 3.88 5.08
N SER A 222 1.55 5.13 5.49
CA SER A 222 2.57 5.85 6.24
C SER A 222 2.00 6.41 7.53
N VAL A 223 2.83 6.40 8.56
CA VAL A 223 2.53 6.87 9.92
C VAL A 223 3.53 7.96 10.32
N SER A 224 3.11 8.88 11.19
CA SER A 224 3.96 9.97 11.67
C SER A 224 5.20 9.47 12.42
N GLU A 225 6.30 10.23 12.39
CA GLU A 225 7.52 9.92 13.17
C GLU A 225 7.27 9.79 14.68
N HIS A 226 6.36 10.61 15.23
CA HIS A 226 6.04 10.59 16.66
C HIS A 226 5.38 9.28 17.09
N ASP A 227 4.52 8.76 16.24
CA ASP A 227 3.78 7.52 16.51
C ASP A 227 4.62 6.28 16.15
N ALA A 228 5.42 6.36 15.07
CA ALA A 228 6.27 5.27 14.60
C ALA A 228 7.20 4.73 15.70
N ALA A 229 7.69 5.59 16.59
CA ALA A 229 8.56 5.21 17.71
C ALA A 229 7.91 4.24 18.70
N GLN A 230 6.58 4.24 18.80
CA GLN A 230 5.81 3.38 19.72
C GLN A 230 5.30 2.11 19.05
N LEU A 231 5.43 1.98 17.72
CA LEU A 231 4.88 0.86 16.98
C LEU A 231 5.74 -0.40 17.10
N THR A 232 5.09 -1.55 17.23
CA THR A 232 5.73 -2.87 17.18
C THR A 232 4.96 -3.83 16.30
N PRO A 233 5.61 -4.70 15.51
CA PRO A 233 4.92 -5.75 14.77
C PRO A 233 4.07 -6.62 15.71
N GLY A 234 2.89 -7.03 15.26
CA GLY A 234 1.90 -7.77 16.04
C GLY A 234 0.81 -6.92 16.66
N MET A 235 0.90 -5.59 16.60
CA MET A 235 -0.16 -4.70 17.07
C MET A 235 -1.46 -4.89 16.26
N PRO A 236 -2.63 -4.90 16.92
CA PRO A 236 -3.92 -4.97 16.24
C PRO A 236 -4.23 -3.66 15.51
N VAL A 237 -4.79 -3.78 14.32
CA VAL A 237 -5.11 -2.65 13.45
C VAL A 237 -6.55 -2.76 12.96
N THR A 238 -7.28 -1.66 13.02
CA THR A 238 -8.59 -1.52 12.40
C THR A 238 -8.47 -0.66 11.16
N LEU A 239 -8.83 -1.22 10.00
CA LEU A 239 -8.79 -0.50 8.74
C LEU A 239 -10.19 -0.07 8.29
N THR A 240 -10.24 1.12 7.73
CA THR A 240 -11.41 1.64 7.03
C THR A 240 -11.03 1.95 5.60
N VAL A 241 -11.86 1.52 4.65
CA VAL A 241 -11.58 1.62 3.22
C VAL A 241 -12.55 2.63 2.62
N ALA A 242 -12.08 3.59 1.83
CA ALA A 242 -12.90 4.73 1.42
C ALA A 242 -14.21 4.36 0.68
N PRO A 243 -14.22 3.36 -0.23
CA PRO A 243 -15.47 2.83 -0.81
C PRO A 243 -16.45 2.18 0.18
N TYR A 244 -16.00 1.75 1.36
CA TYR A 244 -16.77 1.01 2.36
C TYR A 244 -16.55 1.59 3.77
N PRO A 245 -16.98 2.84 4.04
CA PRO A 245 -16.66 3.54 5.29
C PRO A 245 -17.36 2.95 6.52
N SER A 246 -18.44 2.18 6.32
CA SER A 246 -19.18 1.52 7.40
C SER A 246 -18.63 0.13 7.77
N ILE A 247 -17.57 -0.32 7.10
CA ILE A 247 -17.00 -1.66 7.30
C ILE A 247 -15.59 -1.49 7.86
N GLU A 248 -15.41 -2.02 9.07
CA GLU A 248 -14.11 -2.12 9.73
C GLU A 248 -13.47 -3.46 9.38
N ILE A 249 -12.25 -3.43 8.87
CA ILE A 249 -11.46 -4.61 8.53
C ILE A 249 -10.36 -4.74 9.57
N GLU A 250 -10.41 -5.82 10.36
CA GLU A 250 -9.33 -6.13 11.30
C GLU A 250 -8.11 -6.66 10.57
N GLY A 251 -6.93 -6.26 11.03
CA GLY A 251 -5.63 -6.74 10.56
C GLY A 251 -4.57 -6.66 11.64
N VAL A 252 -3.35 -7.06 11.28
CA VAL A 252 -2.19 -7.05 12.19
C VAL A 252 -1.04 -6.31 11.54
N LEU A 253 -0.39 -5.42 12.29
CA LEU A 253 0.80 -4.71 11.84
C LEU A 253 1.94 -5.72 11.63
N THR A 254 2.35 -5.96 10.39
CA THR A 254 3.37 -6.97 10.08
C THR A 254 4.76 -6.38 9.95
N LYS A 255 4.85 -5.15 9.42
CA LYS A 255 6.14 -4.52 9.13
C LYS A 255 6.08 -3.02 9.33
N ILE A 256 7.20 -2.48 9.81
CA ILE A 256 7.45 -1.06 9.99
C ILE A 256 8.80 -0.79 9.32
N ALA A 257 8.85 0.19 8.44
CA ALA A 257 10.09 0.58 7.79
C ALA A 257 11.08 1.14 8.81
N ILE A 258 12.37 0.86 8.60
CA ILE A 258 13.45 1.38 9.46
C ILE A 258 13.86 2.79 9.00
N GLN A 259 13.66 3.09 7.72
CA GLN A 259 13.99 4.38 7.13
C GLN A 259 12.71 5.19 6.94
N SER A 260 12.70 6.42 7.43
CA SER A 260 11.63 7.37 7.10
C SER A 260 11.75 7.80 5.64
N GLU A 261 10.60 7.84 4.96
CA GLU A 261 10.45 8.45 3.66
C GLU A 261 9.83 9.84 3.81
N SER A 262 10.29 10.79 3.01
CA SER A 262 9.63 12.08 2.92
C SER A 262 8.38 11.91 2.06
N LEU A 263 7.22 11.95 2.71
CA LEU A 263 5.90 11.80 2.06
C LEU A 263 5.63 12.88 0.99
N ASN A 264 6.40 13.97 1.02
CA ASN A 264 6.31 15.11 0.11
C ASN A 264 7.62 15.37 -0.67
N SER A 265 8.36 14.32 -1.05
CA SER A 265 9.42 14.49 -2.05
C SER A 265 8.82 14.53 -3.46
N THR A 266 8.14 15.63 -3.80
CA THR A 266 7.93 15.96 -5.20
C THR A 266 9.30 16.31 -5.79
N ALA A 267 9.77 15.49 -6.72
CA ALA A 267 10.96 15.78 -7.52
C ALA A 267 10.78 17.00 -8.45
N ASP A 268 9.65 17.70 -8.37
CA ASP A 268 9.30 18.83 -9.23
C ASP A 268 8.26 19.74 -8.55
N SER A 269 8.67 20.73 -7.76
CA SER A 269 7.96 22.01 -7.53
C SER A 269 8.62 22.88 -6.44
N SER A 270 8.91 24.12 -6.80
CA SER A 270 9.51 25.19 -6.00
C SER A 270 8.52 25.85 -5.02
N SER A 271 7.73 25.08 -4.28
CA SER A 271 6.77 25.63 -3.31
C SER A 271 6.65 24.77 -2.05
N GLY A 272 7.21 25.26 -0.94
CA GLY A 272 6.91 24.80 0.43
C GLY A 272 7.36 23.38 0.77
N LYS A 273 8.52 23.23 1.41
CA LYS A 273 8.91 21.97 2.04
C LYS A 273 7.97 21.66 3.22
N SER A 274 6.98 20.81 3.00
CA SER A 274 6.31 20.11 4.11
C SER A 274 7.22 18.97 4.54
N PHE A 275 7.90 19.13 5.68
CA PHE A 275 8.67 18.07 6.33
C PHE A 275 7.71 17.11 7.03
N ASP A 276 6.90 16.40 6.24
CA ASP A 276 6.12 15.29 6.77
C ASP A 276 6.96 14.02 6.58
N ASN A 277 7.82 13.76 7.56
CA ASN A 277 8.61 12.54 7.64
C ASN A 277 7.68 11.44 8.15
N GLY A 278 7.44 10.43 7.31
CA GLY A 278 6.62 9.28 7.67
C GLY A 278 7.43 8.00 7.65
N PHE A 279 6.95 6.99 8.35
CA PHE A 279 7.45 5.63 8.25
C PHE A 279 6.42 4.76 7.54
N GLU A 280 6.85 4.04 6.52
CA GLU A 280 6.01 3.08 5.82
C GLU A 280 5.66 1.92 6.77
N VAL A 281 4.37 1.58 6.84
CA VAL A 281 3.83 0.45 7.60
C VAL A 281 3.07 -0.48 6.68
N GLU A 282 3.22 -1.78 6.90
CA GLU A 282 2.45 -2.81 6.22
C GLU A 282 1.56 -3.52 7.25
N VAL A 283 0.29 -3.68 6.91
CA VAL A 283 -0.70 -4.39 7.73
C VAL A 283 -1.21 -5.57 6.92
N GLY A 284 -1.00 -6.77 7.48
CA GLY A 284 -1.39 -8.04 6.88
C GLY A 284 -2.54 -8.71 7.64
N GLU A 285 -2.81 -9.96 7.27
CA GLU A 285 -3.86 -10.79 7.90
C GLU A 285 -5.24 -10.13 7.93
N LEU A 286 -5.58 -9.42 6.84
CA LEU A 286 -6.82 -8.68 6.72
C LEU A 286 -8.03 -9.62 6.72
N LYS A 287 -8.94 -9.45 7.68
CA LYS A 287 -10.21 -10.19 7.75
C LYS A 287 -11.26 -9.51 6.86
N ILE A 288 -11.18 -9.79 5.56
CA ILE A 288 -12.07 -9.17 4.56
C ILE A 288 -13.43 -9.91 4.55
N PRO A 289 -14.56 -9.21 4.76
CA PRO A 289 -15.89 -9.84 4.65
C PRO A 289 -16.18 -10.31 3.22
N GLN A 290 -16.89 -11.43 3.07
CA GLN A 290 -17.15 -12.04 1.74
C GLN A 290 -17.96 -11.16 0.77
N ASP A 291 -18.73 -10.19 1.29
CA ASP A 291 -19.54 -9.27 0.49
C ASP A 291 -18.72 -8.07 -0.04
N VAL A 292 -17.48 -7.91 0.43
CA VAL A 292 -16.62 -6.77 0.08
C VAL A 292 -15.63 -7.18 -1.00
N ARG A 293 -15.72 -6.54 -2.16
CA ARG A 293 -14.74 -6.69 -3.24
C ARG A 293 -13.76 -5.54 -3.21
N LEU A 294 -12.61 -5.78 -2.58
CA LEU A 294 -11.49 -4.83 -2.60
C LEU A 294 -10.78 -4.89 -3.95
N ARG A 295 -10.31 -3.73 -4.41
CA ARG A 295 -9.43 -3.61 -5.57
C ARG A 295 -8.10 -3.01 -5.12
N SER A 296 -7.02 -3.40 -5.80
CA SER A 296 -5.71 -2.77 -5.61
C SER A 296 -5.81 -1.26 -5.86
N GLY A 297 -5.22 -0.47 -4.97
CA GLY A 297 -5.20 0.98 -5.02
C GLY A 297 -6.33 1.68 -4.26
N PHE A 298 -7.21 0.96 -3.56
CA PHE A 298 -8.21 1.60 -2.71
C PHE A 298 -7.56 2.36 -1.55
N SER A 299 -7.86 3.66 -1.46
CA SER A 299 -7.45 4.49 -0.32
C SER A 299 -8.08 3.97 0.96
N SER A 300 -7.27 3.88 2.01
CA SER A 300 -7.67 3.35 3.30
C SER A 300 -6.95 4.09 4.43
N SER A 301 -7.55 4.07 5.60
CA SER A 301 -6.96 4.57 6.84
C SER A 301 -6.89 3.43 7.84
N ALA A 302 -5.73 3.26 8.46
CA ALA A 302 -5.46 2.24 9.46
C ALA A 302 -5.31 2.89 10.83
N GLN A 303 -6.13 2.48 11.78
CA GLN A 303 -6.02 2.85 13.18
C GLN A 303 -5.27 1.72 13.90
N ILE A 304 -4.04 2.01 14.33
CA ILE A 304 -3.18 1.06 15.02
C ILE A 304 -3.33 1.30 16.51
N ILE A 305 -3.81 0.29 17.25
CA ILE A 305 -4.06 0.42 18.70
C ILE A 305 -2.73 0.26 19.44
N LEU A 306 -2.24 1.35 20.03
CA LEU A 306 -0.97 1.39 20.77
C LEU A 306 -1.14 0.81 22.18
N VAL A 307 -2.15 1.32 22.89
CA VAL A 307 -2.49 0.95 24.27
C VAL A 307 -4.00 0.98 24.40
N LYS A 308 -4.55 -0.01 25.09
CA LYS A 308 -5.98 -0.14 25.36
C LYS A 308 -6.21 -0.37 26.85
N SER A 309 -7.07 0.45 27.45
CA SER A 309 -7.55 0.31 28.82
C SER A 309 -9.06 0.04 28.79
N GLU A 310 -9.47 -1.16 29.23
CA GLU A 310 -10.87 -1.57 29.28
C GLU A 310 -11.45 -1.47 30.70
N ASN A 311 -12.74 -1.12 30.79
CA ASN A 311 -13.48 -1.01 32.06
C ASN A 311 -12.86 -0.03 33.06
N VAL A 312 -12.39 1.12 32.56
CA VAL A 312 -11.82 2.20 33.38
C VAL A 312 -12.81 3.34 33.55
N LEU A 313 -12.67 4.12 34.62
CA LEU A 313 -13.46 5.34 34.82
C LEU A 313 -13.03 6.36 33.77
N THR A 314 -13.97 6.80 32.94
CA THR A 314 -13.73 7.74 31.87
C THR A 314 -14.46 9.05 32.13
N LEU A 315 -13.78 10.13 31.78
CA LEU A 315 -14.33 11.47 31.81
C LEU A 315 -13.95 12.20 30.51
N PRO A 316 -14.87 12.93 29.87
CA PRO A 316 -14.51 13.79 28.75
C PRO A 316 -13.44 14.80 29.15
N GLU A 317 -12.38 14.96 28.35
CA GLU A 317 -11.25 15.87 28.67
C GLU A 317 -11.72 17.31 28.92
N ARG A 318 -12.80 17.73 28.25
CA ARG A 318 -13.43 19.04 28.43
C ARG A 318 -13.96 19.33 29.84
N ALA A 319 -14.10 18.30 30.68
CA ALA A 319 -14.48 18.45 32.08
C ALA A 319 -13.29 18.77 33.00
N LEU A 320 -12.05 18.61 32.49
CA LEU A 320 -10.83 18.88 33.25
C LEU A 320 -10.50 20.37 33.28
N GLN A 321 -9.97 20.82 34.42
CA GLN A 321 -9.38 22.13 34.60
C GLN A 321 -7.94 21.97 35.09
N PHE A 322 -6.99 22.53 34.33
CA PHE A 322 -5.58 22.51 34.68
C PHE A 322 -5.20 23.78 35.42
N GLU A 323 -4.75 23.63 36.67
CA GLU A 323 -4.09 24.71 37.41
C GLU A 323 -2.59 24.42 37.45
N GLY A 324 -1.85 25.01 36.52
CA GLY A 324 -0.46 24.65 36.29
C GLY A 324 -0.35 23.22 35.76
N ASP A 325 0.28 22.34 36.54
CA ASP A 325 0.55 20.93 36.19
C ASP A 325 -0.42 19.95 36.87
N SER A 326 -1.39 20.46 37.65
CA SER A 326 -2.34 19.62 38.40
C SER A 326 -3.72 19.62 37.72
N PRO A 327 -4.20 18.46 37.23
CA PRO A 327 -5.55 18.34 36.70
C PRO A 327 -6.57 18.25 37.82
N ASN A 328 -7.63 19.05 37.72
CA ASN A 328 -8.73 19.08 38.67
C ASN A 328 -10.06 18.93 37.93
N VAL A 329 -11.06 18.38 38.62
CA VAL A 329 -12.46 18.37 38.19
C VAL A 329 -13.29 19.22 39.15
N LEU A 330 -14.41 19.75 38.66
CA LEU A 330 -15.34 20.52 39.46
C LEU A 330 -16.54 19.64 39.82
N ILE A 331 -16.74 19.38 41.11
CA ILE A 331 -17.87 18.57 41.59
C ILE A 331 -18.89 19.53 42.21
N PRO A 332 -20.18 19.45 41.81
CA PRO A 332 -21.22 20.34 42.33
C PRO A 332 -21.40 20.12 43.84
N ASP A 333 -21.49 21.21 44.60
CA ASP A 333 -21.65 21.20 46.05
C ASP A 333 -22.57 22.35 46.50
N SER A 334 -23.08 22.29 47.73
CA SER A 334 -23.96 23.29 48.34
C SER A 334 -23.22 24.57 48.79
N SER A 335 -22.02 24.83 48.26
CA SER A 335 -21.20 26.02 48.55
C SER A 335 -21.79 27.28 47.89
N GLU A 336 -21.38 28.47 48.31
CA GLU A 336 -21.82 29.74 47.68
C GLU A 336 -21.44 29.82 46.19
N GLN A 337 -20.41 29.10 45.76
CA GLN A 337 -19.99 28.98 44.36
C GLN A 337 -20.70 27.84 43.61
N GLY A 338 -21.39 26.93 44.32
CA GLY A 338 -22.11 25.79 43.75
C GLY A 338 -21.24 24.59 43.36
N PHE A 339 -19.93 24.63 43.65
CA PHE A 339 -18.98 23.55 43.36
C PHE A 339 -17.73 23.58 44.24
N HIS A 340 -17.00 22.47 44.26
CA HIS A 340 -15.64 22.39 44.81
C HIS A 340 -14.69 21.73 43.80
N LYS A 341 -13.40 22.05 43.92
CA LYS A 341 -12.33 21.47 43.09
C LYS A 341 -11.83 20.18 43.72
N GLN A 342 -11.78 19.12 42.93
CA GLN A 342 -11.19 17.86 43.32
C GLN A 342 -10.02 17.54 42.40
N ALA A 343 -8.85 17.33 43.00
CA ALA A 343 -7.67 16.91 42.26
C ALA A 343 -7.85 15.47 41.79
N VAL A 344 -7.55 15.21 40.52
CA VAL A 344 -7.67 13.89 39.92
C VAL A 344 -6.31 13.41 39.41
N LYS A 345 -6.14 12.10 39.37
CA LYS A 345 -4.97 11.48 38.75
C LYS A 345 -5.37 10.85 37.43
N LEU A 346 -4.79 11.34 36.35
CA LEU A 346 -5.11 10.92 34.99
C LEU A 346 -4.28 9.71 34.56
N GLY A 347 -4.86 8.87 33.71
CA GLY A 347 -4.27 7.72 33.04
C GLY A 347 -4.17 7.93 31.54
N LEU A 348 -4.59 6.93 30.76
CA LEU A 348 -4.63 6.99 29.31
C LEU A 348 -5.63 8.04 28.81
N SER A 349 -5.29 8.74 27.73
CA SER A 349 -6.20 9.66 27.03
C SER A 349 -6.27 9.30 25.55
N ASP A 350 -7.48 9.38 24.98
CA ASP A 350 -7.75 9.27 23.53
C ASP A 350 -7.95 10.65 22.85
N GLY A 351 -7.78 11.75 23.60
CA GLY A 351 -7.97 13.13 23.14
C GLY A 351 -9.43 13.62 23.14
N ILE A 352 -10.39 12.77 23.51
CA ILE A 352 -11.79 13.12 23.73
C ILE A 352 -12.17 12.82 25.19
N ASN A 353 -11.79 11.63 25.66
CA ASN A 353 -11.96 11.12 26.99
C ASN A 353 -10.61 10.75 27.60
N VAL A 354 -10.56 10.85 28.92
CA VAL A 354 -9.40 10.49 29.73
C VAL A 354 -9.78 9.49 30.80
N GLU A 355 -8.84 8.60 31.11
CA GLU A 355 -8.93 7.66 32.20
C GLU A 355 -8.65 8.40 33.51
N VAL A 356 -9.52 8.22 34.51
CA VAL A 356 -9.31 8.76 35.85
C VAL A 356 -9.01 7.60 36.80
N ILE A 357 -7.78 7.58 37.31
CA ILE A 357 -7.28 6.50 38.19
C ILE A 357 -7.70 6.78 39.64
N GLU A 358 -7.64 8.04 40.06
CA GLU A 358 -7.96 8.47 41.43
C GLU A 358 -8.68 9.82 41.40
N GLY A 359 -9.59 10.02 42.35
CA GLY A 359 -10.22 11.31 42.61
C GLY A 359 -11.65 11.46 42.07
N VAL A 360 -12.27 10.43 41.50
CA VAL A 360 -13.73 10.41 41.23
C VAL A 360 -14.28 9.00 41.39
N GLU A 361 -15.57 8.88 41.66
CA GLU A 361 -16.30 7.62 41.75
C GLU A 361 -17.22 7.38 40.53
N LEU A 362 -17.67 6.13 40.37
CA LEU A 362 -18.66 5.77 39.34
C LEU A 362 -19.96 6.55 39.56
N ASP A 363 -20.57 7.04 38.47
CA ASP A 363 -21.82 7.82 38.48
C ASP A 363 -21.73 9.17 39.21
N GLU A 364 -20.53 9.60 39.60
CA GLU A 364 -20.32 10.91 40.20
C GLU A 364 -20.56 12.01 39.15
N ALA A 365 -21.27 13.06 39.57
CA ALA A 365 -21.58 14.20 38.71
C ALA A 365 -20.40 15.18 38.71
N VAL A 366 -19.86 15.48 37.53
CA VAL A 366 -18.77 16.44 37.32
C VAL A 366 -19.29 17.57 36.44
N ILE A 367 -18.95 18.81 36.77
CA ILE A 367 -19.41 19.98 36.02
C ILE A 367 -18.74 20.03 34.63
N ASP A 368 -19.56 20.33 33.63
CA ASP A 368 -19.12 20.56 32.26
C ASP A 368 -18.51 21.96 32.11
N ASN A 369 -17.18 22.01 32.17
CA ASN A 369 -16.43 23.26 32.10
C ASN A 369 -16.57 23.98 30.74
N SER A 370 -16.93 23.29 29.66
CA SER A 370 -17.13 23.90 28.34
C SER A 370 -18.29 24.91 28.30
N MET A 371 -19.22 24.80 29.25
CA MET A 371 -20.42 25.65 29.33
C MET A 371 -20.29 26.76 30.37
N MET A 372 -19.27 26.73 31.24
CA MET A 372 -19.01 27.79 32.22
C MET A 372 -18.47 29.08 31.58
N GLY A 373 -17.80 28.99 30.42
CA GLY A 373 -17.26 30.14 29.69
C GLY A 373 -18.31 31.00 28.97
N ALA A 374 -19.57 30.57 28.90
CA ALA A 374 -20.61 31.27 28.15
C ALA A 374 -21.45 32.26 28.98
N SER A 375 -21.37 32.24 30.32
CA SER A 375 -22.15 33.15 31.19
C SER A 375 -21.34 34.30 31.81
N HIS A 376 -20.02 34.31 31.62
CA HIS A 376 -19.14 35.40 32.05
C HIS A 376 -18.38 36.00 30.87
N GLY A 377 -19.11 36.75 30.03
CA GLY A 377 -18.58 37.61 28.98
C GLY A 377 -19.23 38.98 29.04
#